data_AF-A0A2N3AXU8-F1
#
_entry.id   AF-A0A2N3AXU8-F1
#
_cell.length_a   1.000
_cell.length_b   1.000
_cell.length_c   1.000
_cell.angle_alpha   90.00
_cell.angle_beta   90.00
_cell.angle_gamma   90.00
#
_symmetry.space_group_name_H-M   'P 1'
#
loop_
_entity.id
_entity.type
_entity.pdbx_description
1 polymer ?
#
loop_
_entity_poly.entity_id
_entity_poly.type
_entity_poly.pdbx_seq_one_letter_code
_entity_poly.pdbx_strand_id
1 'polypeptide(L)'
;MDSSAEQSDTTMNKPPRARVEDAIDHDSAPAAAAPRSRDYLEGFLAAKTGDAPVGGDGSDLQADVIAALREIYDPEIPVNIYDLGLIYGVEVDDECDATVTMTLTTP
;
A
#
# COMPACT_ATOMS: atom_id res chain seq x y z
N MET A 1 21.78 24.82 60.63
CA MET A 1 23.07 25.00 59.93
C MET A 1 23.81 23.68 59.99
N ASP A 2 24.53 23.38 58.90
CA ASP A 2 25.43 22.24 58.66
C ASP A 2 24.77 20.89 58.37
N SER A 3 24.75 20.47 57.09
CA SER A 3 25.87 19.88 56.34
C SER A 3 25.83 18.35 56.49
N SER A 4 25.36 17.65 55.47
CA SER A 4 26.16 16.62 54.81
C SER A 4 25.47 16.16 53.54
N ALA A 5 26.22 16.25 52.46
CA ALA A 5 25.86 15.89 51.12
C ALA A 5 25.80 14.36 50.98
N GLU A 6 24.74 13.86 50.37
CA GLU A 6 24.68 12.49 49.90
C GLU A 6 25.05 12.49 48.42
N GLN A 7 26.33 12.19 48.13
CA GLN A 7 26.82 11.84 46.80
C GLN A 7 27.29 10.40 46.82
N SER A 8 26.62 9.53 46.08
CA SER A 8 27.15 8.30 45.48
C SER A 8 26.03 7.67 44.64
N ASP A 9 26.18 7.21 43.41
CA ASP A 9 27.22 7.22 42.39
C ASP A 9 26.46 6.68 41.15
N THR A 10 26.21 7.53 40.15
CA THR A 10 25.53 7.11 38.91
C THR A 10 26.49 6.25 38.10
N THR A 11 26.53 4.95 38.39
CA THR A 11 27.18 3.99 37.50
C THR A 11 26.19 3.58 36.41
N MET A 12 26.09 4.41 35.38
CA MET A 12 25.43 4.06 34.12
C MET A 12 26.23 2.91 33.48
N ASN A 13 25.86 1.66 33.76
CA ASN A 13 26.51 0.50 33.16
C ASN A 13 26.22 0.50 31.66
N LYS A 14 27.24 0.76 30.83
CA LYS A 14 27.12 0.76 29.38
C LYS A 14 26.64 -0.63 28.94
N PRO A 15 25.60 -0.74 28.08
CA PRO A 15 25.15 -2.04 27.62
C PRO A 15 26.29 -2.79 26.93
N PRO A 16 26.39 -4.12 27.12
CA PRO A 16 27.50 -4.90 26.60
C PRO A 16 27.58 -4.77 25.08
N ARG A 17 28.80 -4.65 24.55
CA ARG A 17 29.03 -4.59 23.10
C ARG A 17 28.75 -5.99 22.51
N ALA A 18 27.87 -6.07 21.52
CA ALA A 18 27.60 -7.31 20.80
C ALA A 18 28.90 -7.89 20.21
N ARG A 19 29.16 -9.18 20.45
CA ARG A 19 30.27 -9.91 19.83
C ARG A 19 29.80 -10.59 18.55
N VAL A 20 30.71 -10.70 17.59
CA VAL A 20 30.49 -11.40 16.30
C VAL A 20 30.15 -12.88 16.49
N GLU A 21 30.54 -13.46 17.64
CA GLU A 21 30.29 -14.86 18.02
C GLU A 21 28.80 -15.17 18.27
N ASP A 22 27.99 -14.16 18.60
CA ASP A 22 26.54 -14.31 18.85
C ASP A 22 25.70 -14.17 17.56
N ALA A 23 26.34 -14.02 16.40
CA ALA A 23 25.63 -14.00 15.12
C ALA A 23 25.14 -15.41 14.78
N ILE A 24 23.81 -15.58 14.73
CA ILE A 24 23.20 -16.79 14.20
C ILE A 24 23.47 -16.81 12.70
N ASP A 25 24.42 -17.64 12.27
CA ASP A 25 24.71 -17.90 10.86
C ASP A 25 23.50 -18.58 10.20
N HIS A 26 22.79 -17.83 9.36
CA HIS A 26 21.52 -18.28 8.75
C HIS A 26 21.73 -19.23 7.56
N ASP A 27 22.99 -19.57 7.21
CA ASP A 27 23.32 -20.44 6.07
C ASP A 27 23.82 -21.84 6.48
N SER A 28 23.91 -22.13 7.77
CA SER A 28 24.22 -23.47 8.26
C SER A 28 22.94 -24.27 8.47
N ALA A 29 22.50 -25.01 7.44
CA ALA A 29 21.38 -25.94 7.55
C ALA A 29 21.63 -26.98 8.66
N PRO A 30 20.81 -27.04 9.74
CA PRO A 30 20.87 -28.15 10.65
C PRO A 30 20.06 -29.31 10.04
N ALA A 31 20.74 -30.44 9.80
CA ALA A 31 20.07 -31.71 9.64
C ALA A 31 19.37 -32.06 10.96
N ALA A 32 18.08 -32.43 10.88
CA ALA A 32 17.19 -32.83 11.97
C ALA A 32 16.52 -31.70 12.78
N ALA A 33 15.60 -30.98 12.14
CA ALA A 33 14.42 -30.42 12.81
C ALA A 33 13.24 -30.55 11.83
N ALA A 34 12.10 -31.04 12.35
CA ALA A 34 10.75 -31.24 11.77
C ALA A 34 10.54 -30.91 10.28
N PRO A 35 9.79 -31.73 9.50
CA PRO A 35 9.55 -31.45 8.09
C PRO A 35 9.00 -30.03 7.97
N ARG A 36 9.80 -29.14 7.36
CA ARG A 36 9.40 -27.77 7.10
C ARG A 36 8.18 -27.86 6.20
N SER A 37 7.01 -27.71 6.82
CA SER A 37 5.71 -27.94 6.21
C SER A 37 5.62 -27.13 4.93
N ARG A 38 5.18 -27.78 3.85
CA ARG A 38 4.92 -27.12 2.55
C ARG A 38 3.84 -26.03 2.66
N ASP A 39 3.10 -26.04 3.75
CA ASP A 39 1.97 -25.17 4.09
C ASP A 39 2.28 -23.67 4.06
N TYR A 40 3.53 -23.24 4.32
CA TYR A 40 3.85 -21.80 4.32
C TYR A 40 3.71 -21.16 2.93
N LEU A 41 3.89 -21.95 1.88
CA LEU A 41 3.80 -21.49 0.50
C LEU A 41 2.37 -21.63 -0.06
N GLU A 42 1.59 -22.54 0.52
CA GLU A 42 0.31 -22.96 -0.02
C GLU A 42 -0.74 -21.86 0.09
N GLY A 43 -0.76 -21.11 1.21
CA GLY A 43 -1.65 -19.95 1.36
C GLY A 43 -1.30 -18.76 0.45
N PHE A 44 -0.02 -18.60 0.10
CA PHE A 44 0.45 -17.52 -0.78
C PHE A 44 0.27 -17.85 -2.27
N LEU A 45 0.48 -19.12 -2.64
CA LEU A 45 0.27 -19.60 -4.01
C LEU A 45 -1.20 -19.87 -4.32
N ALA A 46 -2.02 -20.22 -3.32
CA ALA A 46 -3.46 -20.38 -3.46
C ALA A 46 -4.21 -19.03 -3.51
N ALA A 47 -3.53 -17.92 -3.21
CA ALA A 47 -4.04 -16.59 -3.51
C ALA A 47 -4.06 -16.41 -5.03
N LYS A 48 -5.13 -16.90 -5.66
CA LYS A 48 -5.55 -16.43 -6.97
C LYS A 48 -5.79 -14.93 -6.81
N THR A 49 -4.82 -14.11 -7.25
CA THR A 49 -5.12 -12.74 -7.66
C THR A 49 -6.24 -12.89 -8.69
N GLY A 50 -7.45 -12.53 -8.27
CA GLY A 50 -8.66 -12.89 -8.99
C GLY A 50 -8.58 -12.31 -10.39
N ASP A 51 -8.67 -13.20 -11.38
CA ASP A 51 -9.08 -12.92 -12.75
C ASP A 51 -10.57 -12.50 -12.72
N ALA A 52 -10.85 -11.42 -12.00
CA ALA A 52 -12.14 -10.76 -12.08
C ALA A 52 -12.06 -9.85 -13.32
N PRO A 53 -13.13 -9.75 -14.11
CA PRO A 53 -13.18 -8.78 -15.19
C PRO A 53 -12.94 -7.40 -14.58
N VAL A 54 -11.80 -6.80 -14.91
CA VAL A 54 -11.43 -5.46 -14.43
C VAL A 54 -12.24 -4.39 -15.18
N GLY A 55 -12.71 -4.73 -16.38
CA GLY A 55 -13.52 -3.89 -17.25
C GLY A 55 -15.02 -4.15 -17.20
N GLY A 56 -15.75 -3.36 -17.97
CA GLY A 56 -17.20 -3.45 -18.16
C GLY A 56 -18.01 -2.40 -17.40
N ASP A 57 -19.27 -2.23 -17.81
CA ASP A 57 -20.21 -1.30 -17.18
C ASP A 57 -20.49 -1.72 -15.72
N GLY A 58 -20.27 -0.80 -14.79
CA GLY A 58 -20.40 -1.00 -13.36
C GLY A 58 -19.18 -1.66 -12.70
N SER A 59 -18.02 -1.75 -13.37
CA SER A 59 -16.80 -2.27 -12.75
C SER A 59 -16.24 -1.31 -11.68
N ASP A 60 -15.48 -1.86 -10.73
CA ASP A 60 -14.81 -1.06 -9.71
C ASP A 60 -13.85 -0.06 -10.35
N LEU A 61 -13.14 -0.45 -11.42
CA LEU A 61 -12.25 0.44 -12.15
C LEU A 61 -13.01 1.59 -12.83
N GLN A 62 -14.17 1.33 -13.43
CA GLN A 62 -15.00 2.39 -13.98
C GLN A 62 -15.48 3.37 -12.89
N ALA A 63 -15.85 2.86 -11.72
CA ALA A 63 -16.23 3.69 -10.58
C ALA A 63 -15.07 4.56 -10.10
N ASP A 64 -13.85 4.02 -10.02
CA ASP A 64 -12.64 4.75 -9.65
C ASP A 64 -12.31 5.85 -10.68
N VAL A 65 -12.44 5.57 -11.98
CA VAL A 65 -12.26 6.57 -13.04
C VAL A 65 -13.31 7.69 -12.90
N ILE A 66 -14.58 7.35 -12.66
CA ILE A 66 -15.64 8.34 -12.42
C ILE A 66 -15.33 9.19 -11.18
N ALA A 67 -14.85 8.58 -10.10
CA ALA A 67 -14.47 9.29 -8.89
C ALA A 67 -13.32 10.28 -9.17
N ALA A 68 -12.31 9.87 -9.93
CA ALA A 68 -11.21 10.75 -10.33
C ALA A 68 -11.70 11.91 -11.21
N LEU A 69 -12.59 11.65 -12.18
CA LEU A 69 -13.21 12.70 -12.99
C LEU A 69 -14.01 13.70 -12.13
N ARG A 70 -14.56 13.25 -11.00
CA ARG A 70 -15.29 14.12 -10.08
C ARG A 70 -14.42 15.12 -9.32
N GLU A 71 -13.11 14.87 -9.24
CA GLU A 71 -12.16 15.78 -8.59
C GLU A 71 -11.67 16.89 -9.53
N ILE A 72 -12.01 16.82 -10.82
CA ILE A 72 -11.59 17.78 -11.83
C ILE A 72 -12.68 18.86 -11.97
N TYR A 73 -12.29 20.11 -11.75
CA TYR A 73 -13.18 21.27 -11.81
C TYR A 73 -12.95 22.09 -13.08
N ASP A 74 -14.03 22.62 -13.66
CA ASP A 74 -13.92 23.60 -14.75
C ASP A 74 -13.37 24.94 -14.18
N PRO A 75 -12.37 25.56 -14.84
CA PRO A 75 -11.74 26.78 -14.33
C PRO A 75 -12.61 28.04 -14.49
N GLU A 76 -13.60 28.02 -15.39
CA GLU A 76 -14.51 29.14 -15.62
C GLU A 76 -15.72 29.05 -14.68
N ILE A 77 -16.21 27.83 -14.45
CA ILE A 77 -17.34 27.52 -13.57
C ILE A 77 -16.85 26.54 -12.50
N PRO A 78 -16.71 26.95 -11.22
CA PRO A 78 -16.10 26.14 -10.16
C PRO A 78 -17.02 24.99 -9.69
N VAL A 79 -17.35 24.11 -10.62
CA VAL A 79 -18.17 22.90 -10.50
C VAL A 79 -17.43 21.79 -11.24
N ASN A 80 -17.59 20.58 -10.76
CA ASN A 80 -16.98 19.38 -11.30
C ASN A 80 -17.49 19.06 -12.73
N ILE A 81 -16.58 18.70 -13.64
CA ILE A 81 -16.86 18.37 -15.05
C ILE A 81 -17.84 17.19 -15.24
N TYR A 82 -17.85 16.23 -14.32
CA TYR A 82 -18.77 15.09 -14.33
C TYR A 82 -20.20 15.53 -13.98
N ASP A 83 -20.35 16.34 -12.93
CA ASP A 83 -21.67 16.83 -12.49
C ASP A 83 -22.21 17.94 -13.40
N LEU A 84 -21.33 18.68 -14.09
CA LEU A 84 -21.68 19.60 -15.16
C LEU A 84 -22.22 18.90 -16.42
N GLY A 85 -21.99 17.60 -16.56
CA GLY A 85 -22.42 16.82 -17.72
C GLY A 85 -21.54 17.02 -18.96
N LEU A 86 -20.26 17.40 -18.79
CA LEU A 86 -19.31 17.51 -19.90
C LEU A 86 -18.78 16.13 -20.35
N ILE A 87 -18.95 15.12 -19.52
CA ILE A 87 -18.61 13.73 -19.81
C ILE A 87 -19.85 13.03 -20.38
N TYR A 88 -19.75 12.52 -21.61
CA TYR A 88 -20.84 11.78 -22.28
C TYR A 88 -20.80 10.28 -22.00
N GLY A 89 -19.61 9.72 -21.76
CA GLY A 89 -19.44 8.30 -21.49
C GLY A 89 -18.04 7.97 -21.01
N VAL A 90 -17.96 6.93 -20.18
CA VAL A 90 -16.71 6.34 -19.69
C VAL A 90 -16.84 4.84 -19.95
N GLU A 91 -16.02 4.31 -20.84
CA GLU A 91 -15.95 2.88 -21.16
C GLU A 91 -14.62 2.35 -20.66
N VAL A 92 -14.64 1.22 -19.97
CA VAL A 92 -13.43 0.54 -19.49
C VAL A 92 -13.45 -0.88 -20.02
N ASP A 93 -12.40 -1.27 -20.73
CA ASP A 93 -12.28 -2.62 -21.28
C ASP A 93 -11.59 -3.61 -20.32
N ASP A 94 -11.59 -4.89 -20.71
CA ASP A 94 -11.00 -5.97 -19.93
C ASP A 94 -9.46 -5.87 -19.85
N GLU A 95 -8.83 -5.05 -20.68
CA GLU A 95 -7.38 -4.77 -20.69
C GLU A 95 -7.03 -3.58 -19.77
N CYS A 96 -8.00 -3.04 -19.05
CA CYS A 96 -7.91 -1.86 -18.17
C CYS A 96 -7.70 -0.54 -18.91
N ASP A 97 -8.01 -0.47 -20.20
CA ASP A 97 -7.99 0.78 -20.96
C ASP A 97 -9.31 1.53 -20.78
N ALA A 98 -9.20 2.82 -20.44
CA ALA A 98 -10.33 3.71 -20.20
C ALA A 98 -10.50 4.71 -21.36
N THR A 99 -11.63 4.63 -22.04
CA THR A 99 -12.03 5.59 -23.08
C THR A 99 -13.07 6.56 -22.52
N VAL A 100 -12.74 7.85 -22.53
CA VAL A 100 -13.63 8.92 -22.05
C VAL A 100 -14.07 9.79 -23.21
N THR A 101 -15.38 9.82 -23.48
CA THR A 101 -15.97 10.74 -24.45
C THR A 101 -16.43 12.00 -23.72
N MET A 102 -15.88 13.15 -24.08
CA MET A 102 -16.16 14.43 -23.42
C MET A 102 -16.23 15.60 -24.40
N THR A 103 -16.71 16.74 -23.91
CA THR A 103 -16.69 18.03 -24.62
C THR A 103 -16.01 19.11 -23.79
N LEU A 104 -15.62 20.20 -24.45
CA LEU A 104 -15.03 21.39 -23.80
C LEU A 104 -16.05 22.52 -23.75
N THR A 105 -15.93 23.35 -22.72
CA THR A 105 -16.87 24.44 -22.44
C THR A 105 -16.78 25.59 -23.46
N THR A 106 -15.59 25.96 -23.95
CA THR A 106 -15.41 26.96 -25.03
C THR A 106 -14.14 26.59 -25.82
N PRO A 107 -14.06 26.78 -27.16
CA PRO A 107 -12.90 26.39 -27.98
C PRO A 107 -11.61 27.19 -27.74
#